data_AF-A0A0K8PJS7-F1
#
_entry.id   AF-A0A0K8PJS7-F1
#
_cell.length_a   1.000
_cell.length_b   1.000
_cell.length_c   1.000
_cell.angle_alpha   90.00
_cell.angle_beta   90.00
_cell.angle_gamma   90.00
#
_symmetry.space_group_name_H-M   'P 1'
#
loop_
_entity.id
_entity.type
_entity.pdbx_description
1 polymer ?
#
loop_
_entity_poly.entity_id
_entity_poly.type
_entity_poly.pdbx_seq_one_letter_code
_entity_poly.pdbx_strand_id
1 'polypeptide(L)'
;MDLLLESGRAPGDVLVITTGEQHPWAAHELSFGENSYWAQHDAGDDVFYTDATVADRAASRPVVVVAVNGGAEAAAASALSLAHSRAAALLIVCGDPQRINSVLGTSV
;
A
#
# COMPACT_ATOMS: atom_id res chain seq x y z
N MET A 1 -9.12 -2.23 8.22
CA MET A 1 -8.98 -3.18 7.10
C MET A 1 -10.22 -4.07 7.06
N ASP A 2 -10.68 -4.53 8.22
CA ASP A 2 -11.96 -5.27 8.38
C ASP A 2 -13.15 -4.62 7.69
N LEU A 3 -13.34 -3.30 7.83
CA LEU A 3 -14.43 -2.59 7.15
C LEU A 3 -14.44 -2.73 5.62
N LEU A 4 -13.28 -2.89 4.97
CA LEU A 4 -13.21 -3.11 3.53
C LEU A 4 -13.70 -4.51 3.15
N LEU A 5 -13.30 -5.50 3.93
CA LEU A 5 -13.72 -6.89 3.73
C LEU A 5 -15.21 -7.06 4.10
N GLU A 6 -15.67 -6.41 5.16
CA GLU A 6 -17.07 -6.32 5.56
C GLU A 6 -17.94 -5.60 4.52
N SER A 7 -17.35 -4.72 3.70
CA SER A 7 -18.03 -4.10 2.55
C SER A 7 -18.15 -5.01 1.32
N GLY A 8 -17.65 -6.26 1.39
CA GLY A 8 -17.75 -7.27 0.33
C GLY A 8 -16.62 -7.23 -0.69
N ARG A 9 -15.53 -6.49 -0.44
CA ARG A 9 -14.35 -6.49 -1.32
C ARG A 9 -13.52 -7.74 -1.09
N ALA A 10 -13.06 -8.37 -2.17
CA ALA A 10 -12.20 -9.54 -2.05
C ALA A 10 -10.83 -9.11 -1.47
N PRO A 11 -10.19 -9.94 -0.62
CA PRO A 11 -8.82 -9.67 -0.15
C PRO A 11 -7.84 -9.37 -1.29
N GLY A 12 -7.93 -10.15 -2.37
CA GLY A 12 -7.20 -9.96 -3.63
C GLY A 12 -7.37 -8.61 -4.30
N ASP A 13 -8.42 -7.85 -3.98
CA ASP A 13 -8.67 -6.52 -4.54
C ASP A 13 -7.89 -5.42 -3.81
N VAL A 14 -7.18 -5.75 -2.72
CA VAL A 14 -6.54 -4.78 -1.83
C VAL A 14 -5.02 -4.87 -1.95
N LEU A 15 -4.39 -3.74 -2.27
CA LEU A 15 -2.95 -3.51 -2.18
C LEU A 15 -2.68 -2.57 -1.00
N VAL A 16 -1.72 -2.91 -0.15
CA VAL A 16 -1.26 -2.05 0.95
C VAL A 16 0.19 -1.63 0.70
N ILE A 17 0.45 -0.32 0.69
CA ILE A 17 1.78 0.26 0.50
C ILE A 17 2.21 0.94 1.81
N THR A 18 3.37 0.59 2.35
CA THR A 18 3.97 1.28 3.50
C THR A 18 5.07 2.23 3.06
N THR A 19 5.22 3.39 3.70
CA THR A 19 6.29 4.37 3.37
C THR A 19 7.49 4.31 4.32
N GLY A 20 7.38 3.54 5.40
CA GLY A 20 8.40 3.35 6.43
C GLY A 20 8.65 1.88 6.69
N GLU A 21 8.40 1.41 7.91
CA GLU A 21 8.56 -0.01 8.22
C GLU A 21 7.56 -0.87 7.45
N GLN A 22 8.02 -2.00 6.93
CA GLN A 22 7.15 -2.97 6.27
C GLN A 22 6.13 -3.54 7.24
N HIS A 23 4.99 -3.97 6.72
CA HIS A 23 4.01 -4.67 7.54
C HIS A 23 4.62 -5.97 8.10
N PRO A 24 4.46 -6.31 9.40
CA PRO A 24 5.10 -7.48 10.00
C PRO A 24 4.81 -8.80 9.28
N TRP A 25 3.61 -8.93 8.71
CA TRP A 25 3.26 -10.08 7.87
C TRP A 25 4.11 -10.15 6.60
N ALA A 26 4.28 -9.04 5.88
CA ALA A 26 5.12 -8.99 4.67
C ALA A 26 6.58 -9.32 5.00
N ALA A 27 7.10 -8.76 6.09
CA ALA A 27 8.46 -9.05 6.55
C ALA A 27 8.65 -10.53 6.90
N HIS A 28 7.64 -11.17 7.50
CA HIS A 28 7.66 -12.60 7.79
C HIS A 28 7.62 -13.44 6.51
N GLU A 29 6.71 -13.15 5.58
CA GLU A 29 6.57 -13.90 4.33
C GLU A 29 7.82 -13.77 3.43
N LEU A 30 8.38 -12.56 3.32
CA LEU A 30 9.62 -12.32 2.60
C LEU A 30 10.80 -13.11 3.17
N SER A 31 10.79 -13.43 4.47
CA SER A 31 11.83 -14.27 5.09
C SER A 31 11.87 -15.69 4.53
N PHE A 32 10.77 -16.17 3.93
CA PHE A 32 10.72 -17.46 3.24
C PHE A 32 11.12 -17.37 1.75
N GLY A 33 11.25 -16.16 1.21
CA GLY A 33 11.77 -15.92 -0.14
C GLY A 33 10.99 -14.87 -0.92
N GLU A 34 11.71 -13.97 -1.61
CA GLU A 34 11.11 -12.91 -2.40
C GLU A 34 10.28 -13.45 -3.59
N ASN A 35 10.79 -14.45 -4.31
CA ASN A 35 10.07 -15.01 -5.46
C ASN A 35 8.72 -15.64 -5.06
N SER A 36 8.70 -16.41 -3.98
CA SER A 36 7.46 -16.99 -3.44
C SER A 36 6.50 -15.91 -2.96
N TYR A 37 7.01 -14.85 -2.36
CA TYR A 37 6.18 -13.73 -1.91
C TYR A 37 5.51 -13.01 -3.08
N TRP A 38 6.26 -12.66 -4.12
CA TRP A 38 5.68 -12.01 -5.30
C TRP A 38 4.77 -12.92 -6.13
N ALA A 39 4.92 -14.25 -6.04
CA ALA A 39 3.95 -15.16 -6.62
C ALA A 39 2.56 -15.03 -5.94
N GLN A 40 2.49 -14.65 -4.66
CA GLN A 40 1.22 -14.38 -3.98
C GLN A 40 0.53 -13.13 -4.54
N HIS A 41 1.31 -12.11 -4.94
CA HIS A 41 0.76 -10.94 -5.63
C HIS A 41 0.06 -11.33 -6.92
N ASP A 42 0.70 -12.20 -7.72
CA ASP A 42 0.20 -12.67 -9.01
C ASP A 42 -1.00 -13.62 -8.86
N ALA A 43 -1.02 -14.42 -7.79
CA ALA A 43 -2.16 -15.27 -7.46
C ALA A 43 -3.41 -14.46 -7.12
N GLY A 44 -3.24 -13.33 -6.41
CA GLY A 44 -4.35 -12.43 -6.11
C GLY A 44 -5.39 -13.01 -5.15
N ASP A 45 -5.03 -14.01 -4.35
CA ASP A 45 -5.96 -14.66 -3.42
C ASP A 45 -6.14 -13.86 -2.11
N ASP A 46 -5.13 -13.08 -1.72
CA ASP A 46 -5.10 -12.34 -0.46
C ASP A 46 -4.67 -10.87 -0.65
N VAL A 47 -4.79 -10.08 0.42
CA VAL A 47 -4.27 -8.72 0.53
C VAL A 47 -2.77 -8.76 0.31
N PHE A 48 -2.29 -7.97 -0.63
CA PHE A 48 -0.85 -7.87 -0.89
C PHE A 48 -0.27 -6.64 -0.21
N TYR A 49 0.90 -6.80 0.40
CA TYR A 49 1.61 -5.74 1.11
C TYR A 49 2.93 -5.45 0.39
N THR A 50 3.34 -4.19 0.33
CA THR A 50 4.61 -3.84 -0.29
C THR A 50 5.17 -2.56 0.29
N ASP A 51 6.49 -2.42 0.25
CA ASP A 51 7.14 -1.16 0.60
C ASP A 51 7.11 -0.20 -0.60
N ALA A 52 6.98 1.10 -0.33
CA ALA A 52 6.94 2.14 -1.34
C ALA A 52 8.16 2.13 -2.29
N THR A 53 9.32 1.63 -1.85
CA THR A 53 10.54 1.56 -2.68
C THR A 53 10.47 0.51 -3.80
N VAL A 54 9.58 -0.49 -3.70
CA VAL A 54 9.40 -1.57 -4.69
C VAL A 54 7.96 -1.70 -5.19
N ALA A 55 7.09 -0.78 -4.79
CA ALA A 55 5.68 -0.76 -5.15
C ALA A 55 5.45 -0.53 -6.65
N ASP A 56 6.46 -0.07 -7.41
CA ASP A 56 6.36 0.12 -8.85
C ASP A 56 6.13 -1.21 -9.60
N ARG A 57 6.64 -2.32 -9.04
CA ARG A 57 6.42 -3.68 -9.52
C ARG A 57 4.99 -4.17 -9.31
N ALA A 58 4.26 -3.64 -8.33
CA ALA A 58 2.90 -4.10 -8.03
C ALA A 58 1.95 -3.76 -9.19
N ALA A 59 1.04 -4.69 -9.49
CA ALA A 59 -0.04 -4.47 -10.42
C ALA A 59 -1.12 -3.57 -9.81
N SER A 60 -1.97 -3.02 -10.68
CA SER A 60 -3.11 -2.21 -10.23
C SER A 60 -4.14 -3.09 -9.54
N ARG A 61 -4.76 -2.57 -8.47
CA ARG A 61 -5.84 -3.23 -7.73
C ARG A 61 -7.03 -2.27 -7.56
N PRO A 62 -8.26 -2.78 -7.41
CA PRO A 62 -9.43 -1.93 -7.15
C PRO A 62 -9.23 -1.00 -5.95
N VAL A 63 -8.53 -1.47 -4.92
CA VAL A 63 -8.27 -0.69 -3.70
C VAL A 63 -6.78 -0.64 -3.41
N VAL A 64 -6.28 0.58 -3.19
CA VAL A 64 -4.93 0.78 -2.65
C VAL A 64 -5.03 1.52 -1.32
N VAL A 65 -4.37 1.00 -0.30
CA VAL A 65 -4.22 1.62 1.01
C VAL A 65 -2.76 2.04 1.16
N VAL A 66 -2.51 3.32 1.44
CA VAL A 66 -1.17 3.82 1.75
C VAL A 66 -1.08 4.09 3.24
N ALA A 67 -0.20 3.36 3.93
CA ALA A 67 0.18 3.62 5.30
C ALA A 67 1.40 4.54 5.34
N VAL A 68 1.19 5.82 5.64
CA VAL A 68 2.24 6.84 5.79
C VAL A 68 2.85 6.71 7.19
N ASN A 69 3.61 5.64 7.40
CA ASN A 69 4.14 5.21 8.70
C ASN A 69 5.62 5.56 8.93
N GLY A 70 6.27 6.26 8.01
CA GLY A 70 7.67 6.65 8.14
C GLY A 70 8.25 7.22 6.85
N GLY A 71 9.57 7.37 6.77
CA GLY A 71 10.28 7.86 5.58
C GLY A 71 10.30 9.39 5.42
N ALA A 72 10.94 9.88 4.35
CA ALA A 72 10.97 11.31 4.03
C ALA A 72 9.63 11.76 3.41
N GLU A 73 9.28 13.05 3.51
CA GLU A 73 8.04 13.58 2.89
C GLU A 73 8.02 13.37 1.36
N ALA A 74 9.16 13.55 0.69
CA ALA A 74 9.28 13.31 -0.76
C ALA A 74 9.03 11.84 -1.14
N ALA A 75 9.41 10.89 -0.27
CA ALA A 75 9.14 9.47 -0.48
C ALA A 75 7.63 9.18 -0.31
N ALA A 76 6.98 9.78 0.69
CA ALA A 76 5.54 9.68 0.86
C ALA A 76 4.77 10.30 -0.32
N ALA A 77 5.23 11.44 -0.86
CA ALA A 77 4.64 12.06 -2.05
C ALA A 77 4.71 11.15 -3.28
N SER A 78 5.89 10.56 -3.50
CA SER A 78 6.11 9.58 -4.57
C SER A 78 5.22 8.35 -4.39
N ALA A 79 5.14 7.83 -3.16
CA ALA A 79 4.30 6.69 -2.82
C ALA A 79 2.81 6.95 -3.07
N LEU A 80 2.30 8.14 -2.71
CA LEU A 80 0.91 8.54 -2.98
C LEU A 80 0.64 8.68 -4.47
N SER A 81 1.56 9.28 -5.23
CA SER A 81 1.43 9.41 -6.68
C SER A 81 1.39 8.04 -7.36
N LEU A 82 2.28 7.14 -6.93
CA LEU A 82 2.30 5.76 -7.41
C LEU A 82 1.02 5.02 -7.03
N ALA A 83 0.60 5.09 -5.77
CA ALA A 83 -0.63 4.46 -5.28
C ALA A 83 -1.87 4.92 -6.05
N HIS A 84 -1.93 6.22 -6.38
CA HIS A 84 -3.00 6.77 -7.21
C HIS A 84 -3.01 6.13 -8.62
N SER A 85 -1.84 5.86 -9.21
CA SER A 85 -1.75 5.16 -10.51
C SER A 85 -2.11 3.67 -10.46
N ARG A 86 -2.09 3.06 -9.25
CA ARG A 86 -2.39 1.64 -9.03
C ARG A 86 -3.82 1.40 -8.52
N ALA A 87 -4.49 2.43 -8.01
CA ALA A 87 -5.86 2.35 -7.51
C ALA A 87 -6.86 2.48 -8.65
N ALA A 88 -7.55 1.39 -8.99
CA ALA A 88 -8.55 1.42 -10.06
C ALA A 88 -9.90 2.01 -9.61
N ALA A 89 -10.23 1.98 -8.32
CA ALA A 89 -11.50 2.48 -7.81
C ALA A 89 -11.39 3.30 -6.52
N LEU A 90 -10.54 2.91 -5.57
CA LEU A 90 -10.40 3.62 -4.30
C LEU A 90 -8.94 3.70 -3.83
N LEU A 91 -8.51 4.92 -3.49
CA LEU A 91 -7.29 5.17 -2.74
C LEU A 91 -7.64 5.59 -1.30
N ILE A 92 -7.07 4.89 -0.32
CA ILE A 92 -7.18 5.23 1.11
C ILE A 92 -5.79 5.60 1.62
N VAL A 93 -5.70 6.68 2.37
CA VAL A 93 -4.45 7.11 3.00
C VAL A 93 -4.61 7.08 4.51
N CYS A 94 -3.72 6.36 5.19
CA CYS A 94 -3.72 6.17 6.64
C CYS A 94 -2.41 6.71 7.21
N GLY A 95 -2.47 7.54 8.25
CA GLY A 95 -1.28 8.12 8.88
C GLY A 95 -1.60 9.41 9.62
N ASP A 96 -0.56 10.16 9.98
CA ASP A 96 -0.70 11.48 10.60
C ASP A 96 -1.36 12.47 9.63
N PRO A 97 -2.53 13.06 9.96
CA PRO A 97 -3.21 14.02 9.10
C PRO A 97 -2.37 15.24 8.73
N GLN A 98 -1.52 15.76 9.62
CA GLN A 98 -0.67 16.92 9.32
C GLN A 98 0.34 16.58 8.24
N ARG A 99 0.95 15.40 8.36
CA ARG A 99 1.93 14.91 7.39
C ARG A 99 1.28 14.60 6.04
N ILE A 100 0.10 13.98 6.04
CA ILE A 100 -0.66 13.73 4.82
C ILE A 100 -1.00 15.04 4.12
N ASN A 101 -1.48 16.03 4.87
CA ASN A 101 -1.84 17.34 4.34
C ASN A 101 -0.63 18.10 3.78
N SER A 102 0.53 18.02 4.45
CA SER A 102 1.80 18.56 3.96
C SER A 102 2.17 17.98 2.59
N VAL A 103 2.12 16.64 2.49
CA VAL A 103 2.47 15.91 1.26
C VAL A 103 1.48 16.17 0.12
N LEU A 104 0.19 16.32 0.42
CA LEU A 104 -0.85 16.64 -0.57
C LEU A 104 -0.84 18.13 -0.99
N GLY A 105 0.03 18.96 -0.41
CA GLY A 105 0.07 20.39 -0.67
C GLY A 105 -1.16 21.14 -0.17
N THR A 106 -1.97 20.54 0.71
CA THR A 106 -3.09 21.19 1.38
C THR A 106 -2.58 21.93 2.61
N SER A 107 -1.77 22.96 2.41
CA SER A 107 -1.54 23.97 3.45
C SER A 107 -2.76 24.88 3.50
N VAL A 108 -3.55 24.75 4.57
CA VAL A 108 -4.54 25.75 4.99
C VAL A 108 -3.94 26.65 6.06
#